data_AF-A0A7X8MD89-F1
#
_entry.id   AF-A0A7X8MD89-F1
#
_cell.length_a   1.000
_cell.length_b   1.000
_cell.length_c   1.000
_cell.angle_alpha   90.00
_cell.angle_beta   90.00
_cell.angle_gamma   90.00
#
_symmetry.space_group_name_H-M   'P 1'
#
loop_
_entity.id
_entity.type
_entity.pdbx_description
1 polymer ?
#
loop_
_entity_poly.entity_id
_entity_poly.type
_entity_poly.pdbx_seq_one_letter_code
_entity_poly.pdbx_strand_id
1 'polypeptide(L)'
;MKSIQYLFVLLALCQAIRCTDRRAPQSADSNRFTVACYYFPNYHPGDPRNEKRKGEGWSEWDLVRKAVPRFPGHQQPHVPLWGYEDESDPQVMARKIDAAADHNIDVLIFDWYYYDDGPFLDRCLNEGFLQADNRRRMKFALMWANHDWVDIMPHRKGTTAPLLYPGRITPATFTTMIQHLITDYFLQPEYWLIDGKPYFSIYELSRLLESFGSVQAVRTALDEFRRRVKAAGLPGLHLNAVVWGQPILPGENAPVDPWLLVKELGFDSITSYVWVHHVSLPQLQTPYPFVRDRYMAYWEKTNSRTSLPYFPNVTMGWDPSPRTVDDGEYGNFGYPFTNIIRGNTPDQFKTALRLTRDRLASDSTQPRIITINAWNEWTESSYLEPDLKNGNQYLQAIREVFKRPEQR
;
A
#
# COMPACT_ATOMS: atom_id res chain seq x y z
N MET A 1 -11.48 90.53 8.28
CA MET A 1 -12.52 90.10 7.32
C MET A 1 -11.94 89.04 6.40
N LYS A 2 -12.50 87.82 6.52
CA LYS A 2 -12.59 86.72 5.54
C LYS A 2 -11.54 86.63 4.40
N SER A 3 -10.81 85.51 4.37
CA SER A 3 -11.03 84.50 3.32
C SER A 3 -10.36 83.17 3.70
N ILE A 4 -11.19 82.13 3.75
CA ILE A 4 -10.85 80.73 4.03
C ILE A 4 -10.79 80.02 2.68
N GLN A 5 -9.67 79.37 2.36
CA GLN A 5 -9.57 78.41 1.26
C GLN A 5 -9.33 77.03 1.87
N TYR A 6 -10.32 76.15 1.72
CA TYR A 6 -10.25 74.75 2.12
C TYR A 6 -9.45 73.97 1.07
N LEU A 7 -8.35 73.34 1.48
CA LEU A 7 -7.68 72.30 0.69
C LEU A 7 -7.88 70.96 1.42
N PHE A 8 -8.66 70.08 0.80
CA PHE A 8 -8.85 68.70 1.22
C PHE A 8 -7.56 67.90 0.97
N VAL A 9 -6.92 67.42 2.04
CA VAL A 9 -5.87 66.41 1.96
C VAL A 9 -6.52 65.05 2.21
N LEU A 10 -6.68 64.25 1.15
CA LEU A 10 -7.03 62.84 1.21
C LEU A 10 -5.75 62.04 1.51
N LEU A 11 -5.58 61.63 2.77
CA LEU A 11 -4.57 60.66 3.19
C LEU A 11 -5.11 59.25 2.92
N ALA A 12 -4.63 58.63 1.84
CA ALA A 12 -4.83 57.21 1.58
C ALA A 12 -3.94 56.39 2.54
N LEU A 13 -4.56 55.74 3.53
CA LEU A 13 -3.91 54.69 4.32
C LEU A 13 -3.80 53.40 3.50
N CYS A 14 -2.66 53.20 2.84
CA CYS A 14 -2.27 51.87 2.37
C CYS A 14 -1.73 51.06 3.57
N GLN A 15 -2.59 50.26 4.21
CA GLN A 15 -2.11 49.20 5.11
C GLN A 15 -1.57 48.05 4.25
N ALA A 16 -0.24 47.93 4.24
CA ALA A 16 0.43 46.74 3.74
C ALA A 16 0.10 45.55 4.66
N ILE A 17 -0.78 44.66 4.20
CA ILE A 17 -0.98 43.34 4.78
C ILE A 17 0.33 42.57 4.57
N ARG A 18 1.18 42.53 5.58
CA ARG A 18 2.30 41.58 5.62
C ARG A 18 1.69 40.19 5.72
N CYS A 19 1.72 39.46 4.60
CA CYS A 19 1.51 38.04 4.56
C CYS A 19 2.65 37.39 5.37
N THR A 20 2.46 37.23 6.67
CA THR A 20 3.32 36.34 7.46
C THR A 20 2.91 34.93 7.11
N ASP A 21 3.75 34.23 6.36
CA ASP A 21 3.73 32.78 6.22
C ASP A 21 3.65 32.16 7.62
N ARG A 22 2.43 31.85 8.08
CA ARG A 22 2.22 30.98 9.23
C ARG A 22 2.50 29.57 8.73
N ARG A 23 3.78 29.18 8.72
CA ARG A 23 4.13 27.76 8.76
C ARG A 23 3.38 27.16 9.94
N ALA A 24 2.58 26.13 9.66
CA ALA A 24 1.94 25.32 10.69
C ALA A 24 3.02 24.85 11.68
N PRO A 25 2.71 24.73 12.98
CA PRO A 25 3.67 24.24 13.95
C PRO A 25 4.10 22.84 13.51
N GLN A 26 5.39 22.70 13.19
CA GLN A 26 6.01 21.39 13.01
C GLN A 26 5.78 20.60 14.30
N SER A 27 5.05 19.48 14.18
CA SER A 27 4.89 18.55 15.29
C SER A 27 6.26 18.14 15.84
N ALA A 28 6.34 17.87 17.14
CA ALA A 28 7.57 17.68 17.92
C ALA A 28 8.46 16.49 17.49
N ASP A 29 8.22 15.87 16.34
CA ASP A 29 9.05 14.79 15.82
C ASP A 29 9.23 14.84 14.30
N SER A 30 9.56 16.02 13.76
CA SER A 30 9.84 16.23 12.32
C SER A 30 11.00 15.39 11.77
N ASN A 31 11.72 14.66 12.63
CA ASN A 31 12.84 13.80 12.28
C ASN A 31 12.49 12.30 12.28
N ARG A 32 11.29 11.90 12.75
CA ARG A 32 10.87 10.50 12.80
C ARG A 32 10.39 9.99 11.45
N PHE A 33 10.73 8.75 11.15
CA PHE A 33 10.19 8.03 10.00
C PHE A 33 8.83 7.42 10.35
N THR A 34 7.88 7.51 9.43
CA THR A 34 6.65 6.71 9.46
C THR A 34 6.90 5.44 8.67
N VAL A 35 6.81 4.29 9.35
CA VAL A 35 6.94 2.97 8.73
C VAL A 35 5.53 2.41 8.49
N ALA A 36 5.13 2.35 7.22
CA ALA A 36 3.86 1.78 6.80
C ALA A 36 4.08 0.41 6.15
N CYS A 37 3.17 -0.53 6.36
CA CYS A 37 3.29 -1.88 5.81
C CYS A 37 1.97 -2.30 5.15
N TYR A 38 2.06 -2.84 3.93
CA TYR A 38 0.89 -3.38 3.23
C TYR A 38 0.38 -4.65 3.93
N TYR A 39 -0.93 -4.87 3.88
CA TYR A 39 -1.60 -6.00 4.52
C TYR A 39 -2.60 -6.61 3.55
N PHE A 40 -2.39 -7.88 3.22
CA PHE A 40 -3.24 -8.62 2.30
C PHE A 40 -4.31 -9.41 3.05
N PRO A 41 -5.61 -9.16 2.85
CA PRO A 41 -6.66 -9.63 3.76
C PRO A 41 -7.32 -10.96 3.34
N ASN A 42 -6.61 -11.88 2.68
CA ASN A 42 -7.20 -13.15 2.18
C ASN A 42 -6.87 -14.36 3.07
N TYR A 43 -6.55 -14.14 4.35
CA TYR A 43 -6.22 -15.19 5.32
C TYR A 43 -7.29 -15.36 6.40
N HIS A 44 -8.55 -15.07 6.06
CA HIS A 44 -9.73 -15.38 6.86
C HIS A 44 -10.68 -16.33 6.10
N PRO A 45 -11.15 -17.43 6.70
CA PRO A 45 -12.25 -18.23 6.15
C PRO A 45 -13.58 -17.46 6.20
N GLY A 46 -14.64 -18.03 5.59
CA GLY A 46 -15.99 -17.47 5.66
C GLY A 46 -16.21 -16.20 4.84
N ASP A 47 -15.34 -15.89 3.87
CA ASP A 47 -15.70 -14.92 2.84
C ASP A 47 -16.70 -15.55 1.86
N PRO A 48 -17.90 -14.96 1.65
CA PRO A 48 -18.94 -15.58 0.83
C PRO A 48 -18.54 -15.81 -0.64
N ARG A 49 -17.68 -14.95 -1.21
CA ARG A 49 -17.21 -15.10 -2.60
C ARG A 49 -16.24 -16.26 -2.69
N ASN A 50 -15.31 -16.35 -1.75
CA ASN A 50 -14.36 -17.45 -1.67
C ASN A 50 -15.07 -18.79 -1.42
N GLU A 51 -15.97 -18.87 -0.43
CA GLU A 51 -16.66 -20.13 -0.10
C GLU A 51 -17.47 -20.67 -1.29
N LYS A 52 -18.19 -19.78 -1.99
CA LYS A 52 -18.94 -20.14 -3.20
C LYS A 52 -18.05 -20.73 -4.29
N ARG A 53 -16.79 -20.29 -4.40
CA ARG A 53 -15.87 -20.67 -5.48
C ARG A 53 -14.95 -21.82 -5.11
N LYS A 54 -14.54 -21.90 -3.84
CA LYS A 54 -13.43 -22.74 -3.38
C LYS A 54 -13.84 -23.75 -2.30
N GLY A 55 -15.03 -23.61 -1.74
CA GLY A 55 -15.56 -24.46 -0.68
C GLY A 55 -15.52 -23.79 0.69
N GLU A 56 -16.33 -24.32 1.60
CA GLU A 56 -16.46 -23.86 2.99
C GLU A 56 -15.10 -23.82 3.69
N GLY A 57 -14.85 -22.74 4.43
CA GLY A 57 -13.61 -22.56 5.19
C GLY A 57 -12.36 -22.25 4.38
N TRP A 58 -12.47 -22.03 3.06
CA TRP A 58 -11.32 -21.69 2.24
C TRP A 58 -10.77 -20.29 2.55
N SER A 59 -9.44 -20.21 2.61
CA SER A 59 -8.65 -18.98 2.56
C SER A 59 -7.32 -19.29 1.85
N GLU A 60 -6.48 -18.30 1.59
CA GLU A 60 -5.17 -18.58 0.97
C GLU A 60 -4.23 -19.41 1.84
N TRP A 61 -4.55 -19.62 3.13
CA TRP A 61 -3.87 -20.62 3.96
C TRP A 61 -3.89 -22.02 3.36
N ASP A 62 -4.94 -22.38 2.61
CA ASP A 62 -4.98 -23.66 1.90
C ASP A 62 -3.82 -23.84 0.91
N LEU A 63 -3.43 -22.76 0.24
CA LEU A 63 -2.32 -22.77 -0.72
C LEU A 63 -0.99 -22.86 0.00
N VAL A 64 -0.81 -22.06 1.07
CA VAL A 64 0.42 -22.06 1.87
C VAL A 64 0.66 -23.44 2.49
N ARG A 65 -0.37 -24.08 3.06
CA ARG A 65 -0.26 -25.43 3.65
C ARG A 65 0.11 -26.50 2.63
N LYS A 66 -0.34 -26.35 1.39
CA LYS A 66 -0.12 -27.32 0.28
C LYS A 66 1.14 -27.02 -0.52
N ALA A 67 1.82 -25.90 -0.26
CA ALA A 67 3.01 -25.51 -1.00
C ALA A 67 4.14 -26.54 -0.81
N VAL A 68 4.84 -26.83 -1.90
CA VAL A 68 5.96 -27.79 -1.94
C VAL A 68 7.09 -27.25 -2.82
N PRO A 69 8.35 -27.70 -2.61
CA PRO A 69 9.45 -27.34 -3.49
C PRO A 69 9.17 -27.69 -4.96
N ARG A 70 9.11 -26.67 -5.82
CA ARG A 70 8.89 -26.81 -7.27
C ARG A 70 10.15 -27.13 -8.11
N PHE A 71 11.33 -26.98 -7.54
CA PHE A 71 12.62 -27.27 -8.19
C PHE A 71 13.72 -27.49 -7.13
N PRO A 72 14.88 -28.08 -7.46
CA PRO A 72 15.95 -28.33 -6.50
C PRO A 72 16.41 -27.06 -5.76
N GLY A 73 16.41 -27.12 -4.44
CA GLY A 73 16.82 -26.00 -3.57
C GLY A 73 15.75 -24.93 -3.33
N HIS A 74 14.55 -25.09 -3.89
CA HIS A 74 13.41 -24.21 -3.64
C HIS A 74 13.00 -24.26 -2.15
N GLN A 75 12.77 -23.09 -1.55
CA GLN A 75 12.44 -22.96 -0.13
C GLN A 75 10.92 -22.86 0.06
N GLN A 76 10.22 -23.98 -0.08
CA GLN A 76 8.79 -24.11 0.26
C GLN A 76 8.58 -25.44 1.02
N PRO A 77 7.54 -25.56 1.85
CA PRO A 77 6.64 -24.50 2.31
C PRO A 77 7.33 -23.53 3.28
N HIS A 78 6.90 -22.27 3.26
CA HIS A 78 7.07 -21.36 4.39
C HIS A 78 5.98 -21.64 5.44
N VAL A 79 6.36 -21.69 6.72
CA VAL A 79 5.44 -22.05 7.82
C VAL A 79 5.34 -20.90 8.83
N PRO A 80 4.14 -20.31 9.03
CA PRO A 80 3.92 -19.26 10.02
C PRO A 80 4.20 -19.75 11.45
N LEU A 81 4.90 -18.92 12.23
CA LEU A 81 5.23 -19.22 13.63
C LEU A 81 3.97 -19.26 14.51
N TRP A 82 3.01 -18.38 14.25
CA TRP A 82 1.75 -18.33 14.99
C TRP A 82 0.69 -19.30 14.45
N GLY A 83 1.02 -20.04 13.38
CA GLY A 83 0.09 -20.91 12.69
C GLY A 83 -0.77 -20.17 11.65
N TYR A 84 -1.72 -20.90 11.10
CA TYR A 84 -2.58 -20.48 9.98
C TYR A 84 -3.87 -19.86 10.53
N GLU A 85 -3.74 -18.76 11.24
CA GLU A 85 -4.81 -18.17 12.04
C GLU A 85 -5.77 -17.30 11.22
N ASP A 86 -7.00 -17.20 11.69
CA ASP A 86 -8.05 -16.37 11.10
C ASP A 86 -7.84 -14.90 11.50
N GLU A 87 -7.49 -14.05 10.54
CA GLU A 87 -7.26 -12.63 10.78
C GLU A 87 -8.53 -11.78 10.96
N SER A 88 -9.71 -12.37 10.77
CA SER A 88 -10.98 -11.75 11.19
C SER A 88 -11.25 -11.91 12.69
N ASP A 89 -10.49 -12.77 13.40
CA ASP A 89 -10.54 -12.85 14.86
C ASP A 89 -9.79 -11.64 15.49
N PRO A 90 -10.46 -10.78 16.28
CA PRO A 90 -9.82 -9.64 16.90
C PRO A 90 -8.70 -9.99 17.89
N GLN A 91 -8.70 -11.19 18.49
CA GLN A 91 -7.60 -11.64 19.36
C GLN A 91 -6.35 -11.98 18.55
N VAL A 92 -6.54 -12.62 17.39
CA VAL A 92 -5.45 -12.89 16.43
C VAL A 92 -4.89 -11.58 15.92
N MET A 93 -5.75 -10.65 15.51
CA MET A 93 -5.32 -9.33 15.04
C MET A 93 -4.65 -8.52 16.15
N ALA A 94 -5.12 -8.60 17.40
CA ALA A 94 -4.47 -7.92 18.52
C ALA A 94 -3.01 -8.35 18.69
N ARG A 95 -2.71 -9.65 18.57
CA ARG A 95 -1.32 -10.14 18.59
C ARG A 95 -0.49 -9.57 17.43
N LYS A 96 -1.07 -9.47 16.21
CA LYS A 96 -0.41 -8.86 15.04
C LYS A 96 -0.11 -7.38 15.30
N ILE A 97 -1.06 -6.64 15.89
CA ILE A 97 -0.91 -5.22 16.25
C ILE A 97 0.19 -5.02 17.30
N ASP A 98 0.23 -5.85 18.34
CA ASP A 98 1.28 -5.78 19.36
C ASP A 98 2.65 -6.00 18.74
N ALA A 99 2.81 -7.06 17.93
CA ALA A 99 4.07 -7.37 17.27
C ALA A 99 4.54 -6.25 16.34
N ALA A 100 3.64 -5.67 15.54
CA ALA A 100 3.97 -4.57 14.65
C ALA A 100 4.35 -3.29 15.44
N ALA A 101 3.55 -2.91 16.43
CA ALA A 101 3.78 -1.73 17.26
C ALA A 101 5.07 -1.83 18.10
N ASP A 102 5.37 -3.00 18.66
CA ASP A 102 6.60 -3.28 19.43
C ASP A 102 7.87 -3.20 18.57
N HIS A 103 7.73 -3.28 17.26
CA HIS A 103 8.83 -3.24 16.30
C HIS A 103 8.86 -1.97 15.44
N ASN A 104 8.20 -0.90 15.90
CA ASN A 104 8.19 0.42 15.27
C ASN A 104 7.56 0.45 13.88
N ILE A 105 6.60 -0.43 13.59
CA ILE A 105 5.68 -0.25 12.47
C ILE A 105 4.57 0.69 12.96
N ASP A 106 4.29 1.74 12.21
CA ASP A 106 3.33 2.78 12.60
C ASP A 106 1.95 2.56 11.97
N VAL A 107 1.92 2.03 10.74
CA VAL A 107 0.71 1.95 9.91
C VAL A 107 0.58 0.59 9.23
N LEU A 108 -0.62 -0.01 9.27
CA LEU A 108 -1.02 -1.08 8.36
C LEU A 108 -1.86 -0.49 7.22
N ILE A 109 -1.43 -0.65 5.98
CA ILE A 109 -2.17 -0.26 4.78
C ILE A 109 -2.86 -1.52 4.25
N PHE A 110 -4.17 -1.61 4.46
CA PHE A 110 -4.94 -2.76 3.99
C PHE A 110 -5.17 -2.66 2.49
N ASP A 111 -4.88 -3.75 1.78
CA ASP A 111 -5.35 -3.96 0.43
C ASP A 111 -6.86 -4.09 0.50
N TRP A 112 -7.55 -3.10 -0.04
CA TRP A 112 -8.97 -2.92 0.16
C TRP A 112 -9.71 -3.17 -1.15
N TYR A 113 -10.54 -4.21 -1.18
CA TYR A 113 -11.26 -4.62 -2.38
C TYR A 113 -12.72 -4.14 -2.32
N TYR A 114 -13.13 -3.47 -3.40
CA TYR A 114 -14.50 -3.01 -3.58
C TYR A 114 -14.82 -2.99 -5.08
N TYR A 115 -15.91 -3.67 -5.43
CA TYR A 115 -16.38 -3.87 -6.80
C TYR A 115 -17.80 -3.30 -6.97
N ASP A 116 -18.36 -3.39 -8.18
CA ASP A 116 -19.74 -2.94 -8.48
C ASP A 116 -20.80 -3.63 -7.61
N ASP A 117 -20.53 -4.83 -7.14
CA ASP A 117 -21.41 -5.61 -6.27
C ASP A 117 -21.06 -5.49 -4.77
N GLY A 118 -20.13 -4.61 -4.39
CA GLY A 118 -19.81 -4.28 -3.01
C GLY A 118 -18.40 -4.73 -2.55
N PRO A 119 -18.15 -4.77 -1.22
CA PRO A 119 -16.85 -5.11 -0.67
C PRO A 119 -16.50 -6.59 -0.87
N PHE A 120 -15.21 -6.89 -0.71
CA PHE A 120 -14.63 -8.23 -0.74
C PHE A 120 -13.43 -8.28 0.22
N LEU A 121 -13.26 -9.40 0.94
CA LEU A 121 -12.15 -9.60 1.89
C LEU A 121 -12.02 -8.53 3.00
N ASP A 122 -13.12 -7.89 3.41
CA ASP A 122 -13.10 -6.77 4.35
C ASP A 122 -13.23 -7.21 5.82
N ARG A 123 -13.49 -8.50 6.10
CA ARG A 123 -13.67 -9.03 7.46
C ARG A 123 -12.39 -8.89 8.30
N CYS A 124 -11.22 -9.07 7.69
CA CYS A 124 -9.93 -8.82 8.33
C CYS A 124 -9.84 -7.42 8.97
N LEU A 125 -10.30 -6.39 8.24
CA LEU A 125 -10.34 -5.03 8.76
C LEU A 125 -11.51 -4.81 9.73
N ASN A 126 -12.73 -5.21 9.34
CA ASN A 126 -13.97 -4.84 10.02
C ASN A 126 -14.21 -5.63 11.31
N GLU A 127 -13.90 -6.92 11.30
CA GLU A 127 -14.07 -7.85 12.42
C GLU A 127 -12.76 -8.07 13.18
N GLY A 128 -11.62 -8.06 12.47
CA GLY A 128 -10.29 -8.20 13.08
C GLY A 128 -9.76 -6.89 13.65
N PHE A 129 -9.21 -6.03 12.80
CA PHE A 129 -8.47 -4.83 13.25
C PHE A 129 -9.35 -3.83 14.00
N LEU A 130 -10.53 -3.52 13.48
CA LEU A 130 -11.43 -2.54 14.09
C LEU A 130 -12.05 -3.06 15.39
N GLN A 131 -12.09 -4.37 15.66
CA GLN A 131 -12.60 -4.91 16.94
C GLN A 131 -11.49 -5.30 17.92
N ALA A 132 -10.22 -5.21 17.54
CA ALA A 132 -9.10 -5.50 18.44
C ALA A 132 -9.00 -4.44 19.56
N ASP A 133 -8.91 -4.89 20.82
CA ASP A 133 -8.86 -4.03 22.01
C ASP A 133 -7.67 -3.05 22.00
N ASN A 134 -6.55 -3.46 21.39
CA ASN A 134 -5.31 -2.69 21.30
C ASN A 134 -5.18 -1.92 19.98
N ARG A 135 -6.24 -1.79 19.15
CA ARG A 135 -6.18 -1.15 17.83
C ARG A 135 -5.56 0.25 17.81
N ARG A 136 -5.68 0.98 18.93
CA ARG A 136 -5.11 2.33 19.11
C ARG A 136 -3.58 2.39 19.17
N ARG A 137 -2.89 1.24 19.27
CA ARG A 137 -1.43 1.18 19.22
C ARG A 137 -0.86 1.50 17.84
N MET A 138 -1.66 1.41 16.79
CA MET A 138 -1.25 1.63 15.40
C MET A 138 -2.25 2.51 14.66
N LYS A 139 -1.84 2.98 13.49
CA LYS A 139 -2.75 3.54 12.50
C LYS A 139 -3.08 2.50 11.43
N PHE A 140 -4.18 2.71 10.73
CA PHE A 140 -4.49 1.96 9.51
C PHE A 140 -4.85 2.88 8.36
N ALA A 141 -4.66 2.41 7.14
CA ALA A 141 -5.07 3.13 5.94
C ALA A 141 -5.52 2.14 4.86
N LEU A 142 -6.11 2.63 3.78
CA LEU A 142 -6.61 1.80 2.69
C LEU A 142 -5.88 2.09 1.39
N MET A 143 -5.55 1.01 0.67
CA MET A 143 -5.20 1.04 -0.74
C MET A 143 -6.30 0.31 -1.51
N TRP A 144 -7.03 1.01 -2.37
CA TRP A 144 -8.02 0.37 -3.22
C TRP A 144 -7.33 -0.50 -4.27
N ALA A 145 -7.38 -1.81 -4.05
CA ALA A 145 -6.86 -2.85 -4.92
C ALA A 145 -7.83 -3.08 -6.09
N ASN A 146 -8.00 -2.04 -6.91
CA ASN A 146 -8.99 -1.94 -7.99
C ASN A 146 -8.62 -2.72 -9.26
N HIS A 147 -7.79 -3.75 -9.13
CA HIS A 147 -7.44 -4.64 -10.22
C HIS A 147 -8.51 -5.73 -10.41
N ASP A 148 -8.47 -6.39 -11.56
CA ASP A 148 -9.32 -7.55 -11.82
C ASP A 148 -8.97 -8.69 -10.86
N TRP A 149 -9.99 -9.40 -10.38
CA TRP A 149 -9.80 -10.64 -9.63
C TRP A 149 -10.03 -11.83 -10.55
N VAL A 150 -8.98 -12.62 -10.75
CA VAL A 150 -8.98 -13.79 -11.65
C VAL A 150 -8.78 -15.08 -10.86
N ASP A 151 -9.28 -16.19 -11.37
CA ASP A 151 -9.20 -17.49 -10.70
C ASP A 151 -7.82 -18.15 -10.92
N ILE A 152 -6.86 -17.77 -10.09
CA ILE A 152 -5.46 -18.22 -10.15
C ILE A 152 -4.95 -18.83 -8.84
N MET A 153 -5.87 -19.22 -7.96
CA MET A 153 -5.58 -19.64 -6.58
C MET A 153 -6.12 -21.05 -6.34
N PRO A 154 -5.50 -22.13 -6.88
CA PRO A 154 -4.26 -22.13 -7.67
C PRO A 154 -4.51 -22.09 -9.19
N HIS A 155 -3.45 -21.76 -9.95
CA HIS A 155 -3.43 -21.76 -11.41
C HIS A 155 -2.69 -22.97 -12.00
N ARG A 156 -3.26 -23.59 -13.05
CA ARG A 156 -2.61 -24.66 -13.81
C ARG A 156 -1.95 -24.09 -15.07
N LYS A 157 -0.68 -24.45 -15.30
CA LYS A 157 0.08 -24.00 -16.48
C LYS A 157 -0.64 -24.36 -17.78
N GLY A 158 -0.67 -23.41 -18.72
CA GLY A 158 -1.28 -23.61 -20.04
C GLY A 158 -2.81 -23.53 -20.07
N THR A 159 -3.44 -23.11 -18.97
CA THR A 159 -4.89 -22.85 -18.92
C THR A 159 -5.16 -21.35 -18.89
N THR A 160 -6.35 -20.94 -19.32
CA THR A 160 -6.81 -19.56 -19.15
C THR A 160 -7.36 -19.39 -17.73
N ALA A 161 -6.99 -18.30 -17.05
CA ALA A 161 -7.61 -17.92 -15.79
C ALA A 161 -8.93 -17.16 -16.03
N PRO A 162 -10.09 -17.68 -15.58
CA PRO A 162 -11.35 -16.95 -15.63
C PRO A 162 -11.30 -15.64 -14.85
N LEU A 163 -11.84 -14.56 -15.44
CA LEU A 163 -12.17 -13.34 -14.69
C LEU A 163 -13.36 -13.61 -13.78
N LEU A 164 -13.20 -13.37 -12.48
CA LEU A 164 -14.25 -13.56 -11.47
C LEU A 164 -14.93 -12.24 -11.11
N TYR A 165 -14.15 -11.21 -10.79
CA TYR A 165 -14.64 -9.89 -10.36
C TYR A 165 -13.89 -8.80 -11.15
N PRO A 166 -14.57 -8.07 -12.05
CA PRO A 166 -13.95 -6.97 -12.79
C PRO A 166 -13.60 -5.82 -11.83
N GLY A 167 -12.37 -5.32 -11.89
CA GLY A 167 -11.91 -4.19 -11.05
C GLY A 167 -12.45 -2.83 -11.48
N ARG A 168 -13.01 -2.74 -12.69
CA ARG A 168 -13.73 -1.56 -13.15
C ARG A 168 -15.04 -1.40 -12.38
N ILE A 169 -15.37 -0.16 -12.03
CA ILE A 169 -16.63 0.18 -11.37
C ILE A 169 -17.36 1.33 -12.07
N THR A 170 -18.65 1.45 -11.85
CA THR A 170 -19.43 2.59 -12.35
C THR A 170 -19.22 3.87 -11.54
N PRO A 171 -19.45 5.07 -12.10
CA PRO A 171 -19.43 6.32 -11.32
C PRO A 171 -20.44 6.34 -10.15
N ALA A 172 -21.56 5.62 -10.28
CA ALA A 172 -22.55 5.49 -9.20
C ALA A 172 -22.00 4.62 -8.05
N THR A 173 -21.34 3.51 -8.39
CA THR A 173 -20.62 2.67 -7.43
C THR A 173 -19.52 3.47 -6.74
N PHE A 174 -18.70 4.23 -7.49
CA PHE A 174 -17.65 5.06 -6.91
C PHE A 174 -18.21 6.09 -5.91
N THR A 175 -19.37 6.68 -6.20
CA THR A 175 -20.06 7.59 -5.27
C THR A 175 -20.48 6.88 -3.98
N THR A 176 -21.00 5.66 -4.09
CA THR A 176 -21.38 4.81 -2.95
C THR A 176 -20.15 4.40 -2.13
N MET A 177 -19.08 4.02 -2.82
CA MET A 177 -17.78 3.68 -2.25
C MET A 177 -17.18 4.85 -1.45
N ILE A 178 -17.26 6.08 -1.96
CA ILE A 178 -16.82 7.28 -1.24
C ILE A 178 -17.61 7.46 0.06
N GLN A 179 -18.93 7.28 0.01
CA GLN A 179 -19.78 7.40 1.20
C GLN A 179 -19.37 6.37 2.25
N HIS A 180 -19.17 5.12 1.83
CA HIS A 180 -18.69 4.01 2.66
C HIS A 180 -17.33 4.34 3.32
N LEU A 181 -16.37 4.80 2.52
CA LEU A 181 -15.03 5.19 3.00
C LEU A 181 -15.10 6.28 4.08
N ILE A 182 -15.96 7.28 3.89
CA ILE A 182 -16.11 8.39 4.83
C ILE A 182 -16.74 7.91 6.14
N THR A 183 -17.87 7.20 6.08
CA THR A 183 -18.64 6.86 7.28
C THR A 183 -17.94 5.82 8.14
N ASP A 184 -17.33 4.83 7.49
CA ASP A 184 -16.92 3.62 8.20
C ASP A 184 -15.44 3.66 8.56
N TYR A 185 -14.62 4.37 7.78
CA TYR A 185 -13.16 4.36 7.94
C TYR A 185 -12.54 5.73 8.22
N PHE A 186 -12.78 6.76 7.41
CA PHE A 186 -12.03 8.03 7.51
C PHE A 186 -12.28 8.81 8.81
N LEU A 187 -13.41 8.55 9.47
CA LEU A 187 -13.76 9.13 10.76
C LEU A 187 -13.22 8.33 11.96
N GLN A 188 -12.61 7.16 11.74
CA GLN A 188 -12.00 6.38 12.81
C GLN A 188 -10.76 7.13 13.36
N PRO A 189 -10.60 7.23 14.69
CA PRO A 189 -9.45 7.94 15.27
C PRO A 189 -8.11 7.24 14.98
N GLU A 190 -8.14 5.95 14.65
CA GLU A 190 -6.99 5.15 14.22
C GLU A 190 -6.70 5.27 12.71
N TYR A 191 -7.52 5.95 11.90
CA TYR A 191 -7.23 6.15 10.48
C TYR A 191 -5.98 7.01 10.28
N TRP A 192 -5.12 6.63 9.35
CA TRP A 192 -3.87 7.31 9.09
C TRP A 192 -4.10 8.60 8.29
N LEU A 193 -3.56 9.69 8.81
CA LEU A 193 -3.69 11.03 8.23
C LEU A 193 -2.31 11.55 7.82
N ILE A 194 -2.23 12.21 6.67
CA ILE A 194 -1.08 13.03 6.25
C ILE A 194 -1.54 14.48 6.23
N ASP A 195 -0.87 15.35 6.99
CA ASP A 195 -1.25 16.75 7.19
C ASP A 195 -2.73 16.93 7.57
N GLY A 196 -3.22 16.02 8.43
CA GLY A 196 -4.60 15.98 8.90
C GLY A 196 -5.62 15.42 7.91
N LYS A 197 -5.22 15.07 6.68
CA LYS A 197 -6.10 14.51 5.65
C LYS A 197 -6.01 12.98 5.63
N PRO A 198 -7.12 12.23 5.57
CA PRO A 198 -7.08 10.78 5.35
C PRO A 198 -6.22 10.42 4.14
N TYR A 199 -5.30 9.47 4.32
CA TYR A 199 -4.57 8.84 3.24
C TYR A 199 -5.45 7.83 2.53
N PHE A 200 -5.53 7.88 1.21
CA PHE A 200 -6.17 6.85 0.40
C PHE A 200 -5.34 6.57 -0.85
N SER A 201 -4.94 5.33 -1.04
CA SER A 201 -4.13 4.91 -2.19
C SER A 201 -4.98 4.21 -3.25
N ILE A 202 -4.64 4.40 -4.51
CA ILE A 202 -5.25 3.69 -5.64
C ILE A 202 -4.16 2.85 -6.29
N TYR A 203 -4.41 1.54 -6.40
CA TYR A 203 -3.47 0.57 -6.96
C TYR A 203 -3.35 0.78 -8.48
N GLU A 204 -4.38 0.47 -9.26
CA GLU A 204 -4.32 0.40 -10.71
C GLU A 204 -4.94 1.65 -11.40
N LEU A 205 -4.08 2.55 -11.89
CA LEU A 205 -4.48 3.76 -12.61
C LEU A 205 -5.15 3.52 -13.98
N SER A 206 -4.79 2.47 -14.72
CA SER A 206 -5.44 2.18 -16.01
C SER A 206 -6.84 1.63 -15.80
N ARG A 207 -7.08 0.76 -14.82
CA ARG A 207 -8.44 0.37 -14.38
C ARG A 207 -9.27 1.56 -13.91
N LEU A 208 -8.66 2.50 -13.19
CA LEU A 208 -9.33 3.75 -12.81
C LEU A 208 -9.75 4.54 -14.07
N LEU A 209 -8.85 4.70 -15.04
CA LEU A 209 -9.18 5.36 -16.31
C LEU A 209 -10.31 4.67 -17.06
N GLU A 210 -10.33 3.34 -17.13
CA GLU A 210 -11.38 2.58 -17.81
C GLU A 210 -12.74 2.63 -17.09
N SER A 211 -12.75 2.87 -15.79
CA SER A 211 -13.98 3.06 -15.02
C SER A 211 -14.71 4.36 -15.40
N PHE A 212 -13.97 5.40 -15.80
CA PHE A 212 -14.52 6.73 -16.12
C PHE A 212 -14.40 7.14 -17.59
N GLY A 213 -13.62 6.41 -18.39
CA GLY A 213 -13.46 6.58 -19.83
C GLY A 213 -12.52 7.70 -20.28
N SER A 214 -12.12 8.64 -19.40
CA SER A 214 -11.15 9.70 -19.74
C SER A 214 -10.44 10.28 -18.51
N VAL A 215 -9.27 10.88 -18.72
CA VAL A 215 -8.51 11.60 -17.67
C VAL A 215 -9.36 12.71 -17.03
N GLN A 216 -10.11 13.47 -17.83
CA GLN A 216 -10.97 14.56 -17.33
C GLN A 216 -12.10 14.03 -16.43
N ALA A 217 -12.70 12.90 -16.79
CA ALA A 217 -13.76 12.28 -16.00
C ALA A 217 -13.22 11.72 -14.67
N VAL A 218 -12.06 11.06 -14.69
CA VAL A 218 -11.38 10.62 -13.46
C VAL A 218 -11.04 11.83 -12.58
N ARG A 219 -10.46 12.89 -13.16
CA ARG A 219 -10.12 14.11 -12.42
C ARG A 219 -11.35 14.71 -11.72
N THR A 220 -12.47 14.78 -12.43
CA THR A 220 -13.74 15.26 -11.88
C THR A 220 -14.22 14.40 -10.72
N ALA A 221 -14.11 13.06 -10.84
CA ALA A 221 -14.49 12.12 -9.79
C ALA A 221 -13.59 12.24 -8.53
N LEU A 222 -12.28 12.42 -8.70
CA LEU A 222 -11.34 12.60 -7.58
C LEU A 222 -11.52 13.97 -6.89
N ASP A 223 -11.82 15.03 -7.63
CA ASP A 223 -12.15 16.33 -7.05
C ASP A 223 -13.48 16.29 -6.28
N GLU A 224 -14.47 15.55 -6.80
CA GLU A 224 -15.74 15.28 -6.09
C GLU A 224 -15.50 14.47 -4.81
N PHE A 225 -14.60 13.48 -4.84
CA PHE A 225 -14.20 12.73 -3.65
C PHE A 225 -13.64 13.67 -2.58
N ARG A 226 -12.67 14.52 -2.93
CA ARG A 226 -12.13 15.55 -2.02
C ARG A 226 -13.21 16.48 -1.47
N ARG A 227 -14.17 16.90 -2.31
CA ARG A 227 -15.28 17.77 -1.89
C ARG A 227 -16.18 17.07 -0.87
N ARG A 228 -16.50 15.80 -1.06
CA ARG A 228 -17.32 15.00 -0.13
C ARG A 228 -16.62 14.78 1.20
N VAL A 229 -15.32 14.47 1.18
CA VAL A 229 -14.51 14.35 2.40
C VAL A 229 -14.51 15.66 3.19
N LYS A 230 -14.37 16.81 2.51
CA LYS A 230 -14.50 18.12 3.17
C LYS A 230 -15.90 18.40 3.71
N ALA A 231 -16.94 18.03 2.97
CA ALA A 231 -18.32 18.19 3.41
C ALA A 231 -18.64 17.35 4.66
N ALA A 232 -17.93 16.23 4.87
CA ALA A 232 -18.00 15.41 6.07
C ALA A 232 -17.21 15.98 7.28
N GLY A 233 -16.61 17.17 7.15
CA GLY A 233 -15.90 17.85 8.24
C GLY A 233 -14.39 17.58 8.33
N LEU A 234 -13.83 16.79 7.41
CA LEU A 234 -12.39 16.53 7.33
C LEU A 234 -11.67 17.64 6.52
N PRO A 235 -10.38 17.91 6.75
CA PRO A 235 -9.68 19.04 6.10
C PRO A 235 -9.42 18.84 4.59
N GLY A 236 -9.61 17.62 4.09
CA GLY A 236 -9.36 17.23 2.70
C GLY A 236 -9.07 15.74 2.61
N LEU A 237 -8.57 15.29 1.47
CA LEU A 237 -8.14 13.90 1.23
C LEU A 237 -6.73 13.94 0.65
N HIS A 238 -5.85 13.07 1.16
CA HIS A 238 -4.53 12.83 0.60
C HIS A 238 -4.60 11.63 -0.32
N LEU A 239 -4.57 11.87 -1.64
CA LEU A 239 -4.60 10.84 -2.65
C LEU A 239 -3.19 10.37 -2.96
N ASN A 240 -2.95 9.08 -2.81
CA ASN A 240 -1.73 8.41 -3.23
C ASN A 240 -2.01 7.51 -4.44
N ALA A 241 -1.07 7.48 -5.39
CA ALA A 241 -1.10 6.52 -6.49
C ALA A 241 0.02 5.52 -6.33
N VAL A 242 -0.27 4.23 -6.51
CA VAL A 242 0.80 3.28 -6.77
C VAL A 242 1.18 3.36 -8.23
N VAL A 243 2.48 3.48 -8.49
CA VAL A 243 3.02 3.63 -9.84
C VAL A 243 3.99 2.49 -10.10
N TRP A 244 3.81 1.80 -11.22
CA TRP A 244 4.71 0.76 -11.71
C TRP A 244 4.94 0.85 -13.22
N GLY A 245 6.02 0.23 -13.68
CA GLY A 245 6.42 0.21 -15.08
C GLY A 245 6.43 -1.18 -15.72
N GLN A 246 6.19 -2.24 -14.94
CA GLN A 246 6.11 -3.62 -15.40
C GLN A 246 4.82 -4.25 -14.85
N PRO A 247 3.82 -4.58 -15.69
CA PRO A 247 2.66 -5.34 -15.26
C PRO A 247 3.10 -6.76 -14.89
N ILE A 248 2.61 -7.27 -13.75
CA ILE A 248 2.90 -8.59 -13.21
C ILE A 248 1.62 -9.41 -13.11
N LEU A 249 0.52 -8.84 -12.62
CA LEU A 249 -0.76 -9.54 -12.50
C LEU A 249 -1.53 -9.55 -13.84
N PRO A 250 -2.33 -10.61 -14.13
CA PRO A 250 -3.18 -10.63 -15.31
C PRO A 250 -4.14 -9.43 -15.35
N GLY A 251 -4.15 -8.69 -16.45
CA GLY A 251 -5.03 -7.53 -16.65
C GLY A 251 -4.41 -6.17 -16.29
N GLU A 252 -3.22 -6.14 -15.69
CA GLU A 252 -2.49 -4.89 -15.44
C GLU A 252 -1.98 -4.25 -16.74
N ASN A 253 -2.17 -2.94 -16.87
CA ASN A 253 -1.62 -2.14 -17.96
C ASN A 253 -0.89 -0.93 -17.40
N ALA A 254 0.40 -0.77 -17.71
CA ALA A 254 1.13 0.44 -17.32
C ALA A 254 0.69 1.64 -18.19
N PRO A 255 0.38 2.82 -17.61
CA PRO A 255 0.10 4.02 -18.38
C PRO A 255 1.27 4.43 -19.30
N VAL A 256 0.98 5.06 -20.43
CA VAL A 256 2.00 5.53 -21.41
C VAL A 256 2.96 6.56 -20.79
N ASP A 257 2.43 7.46 -19.95
CA ASP A 257 3.22 8.34 -19.09
C ASP A 257 2.55 8.43 -17.70
N PRO A 258 2.94 7.56 -16.75
CA PRO A 258 2.32 7.54 -15.44
C PRO A 258 2.61 8.83 -14.64
N TRP A 259 3.71 9.53 -14.92
CA TRP A 259 4.10 10.74 -14.18
C TRP A 259 3.24 11.94 -14.56
N LEU A 260 2.98 12.11 -15.86
CA LEU A 260 2.01 13.10 -16.33
C LEU A 260 0.61 12.76 -15.82
N LEU A 261 0.21 11.49 -15.90
CA LEU A 261 -1.11 11.05 -15.48
C LEU A 261 -1.39 11.37 -14.01
N VAL A 262 -0.49 11.01 -13.08
CA VAL A 262 -0.71 11.30 -11.65
C VAL A 262 -0.81 12.79 -11.36
N LYS A 263 -0.10 13.63 -12.13
CA LYS A 263 -0.17 15.09 -12.02
C LYS A 263 -1.50 15.63 -12.54
N GLU A 264 -1.97 15.18 -13.70
CA GLU A 264 -3.25 15.61 -14.30
C GLU A 264 -4.45 15.20 -13.44
N LEU A 265 -4.43 13.97 -12.92
CA LEU A 265 -5.41 13.46 -11.98
C LEU A 265 -5.32 14.13 -10.60
N GLY A 266 -4.23 14.83 -10.33
CA GLY A 266 -4.02 15.65 -9.14
C GLY A 266 -3.78 14.83 -7.89
N PHE A 267 -3.02 13.73 -7.96
CA PHE A 267 -2.57 13.00 -6.78
C PHE A 267 -1.62 13.85 -5.92
N ASP A 268 -1.61 13.60 -4.61
CA ASP A 268 -0.76 14.30 -3.64
C ASP A 268 0.59 13.61 -3.42
N SER A 269 0.67 12.31 -3.73
CA SER A 269 1.90 11.52 -3.59
C SER A 269 1.85 10.27 -4.45
N ILE A 270 2.99 9.60 -4.58
CA ILE A 270 3.14 8.34 -5.29
C ILE A 270 3.94 7.33 -4.47
N THR A 271 3.78 6.04 -4.75
CA THR A 271 4.54 4.97 -4.10
C THR A 271 4.78 3.81 -5.06
N SER A 272 5.43 2.76 -4.56
CA SER A 272 5.60 1.45 -5.18
C SER A 272 5.01 0.40 -4.25
N TYR A 273 4.47 -0.67 -4.82
CA TYR A 273 3.95 -1.81 -4.05
C TYR A 273 5.04 -2.83 -3.76
N VAL A 274 5.59 -3.44 -4.81
CA VAL A 274 6.62 -4.50 -4.76
C VAL A 274 7.70 -4.25 -5.81
N TRP A 275 8.95 -4.64 -5.54
CA TRP A 275 10.08 -4.32 -6.43
C TRP A 275 9.99 -4.96 -7.82
N VAL A 276 9.31 -6.11 -7.97
CA VAL A 276 9.22 -6.80 -9.27
C VAL A 276 8.47 -6.00 -10.34
N HIS A 277 7.63 -5.04 -9.92
CA HIS A 277 7.00 -4.06 -10.81
C HIS A 277 7.97 -3.05 -11.46
N HIS A 278 9.22 -3.02 -11.00
CA HIS A 278 10.25 -2.09 -11.44
C HIS A 278 11.52 -2.79 -11.90
N VAL A 279 11.73 -4.03 -11.44
CA VAL A 279 12.97 -4.77 -11.63
C VAL A 279 12.64 -6.17 -12.15
N SER A 280 13.09 -6.47 -13.36
CA SER A 280 12.97 -7.81 -13.92
C SER A 280 13.85 -8.81 -13.16
N LEU A 281 13.36 -10.05 -13.09
CA LEU A 281 14.06 -11.18 -12.50
C LEU A 281 14.65 -12.03 -13.63
N PRO A 282 15.94 -11.86 -14.00
CA PRO A 282 16.50 -12.50 -15.20
C PRO A 282 16.80 -14.00 -15.04
N GLN A 283 16.77 -14.51 -13.80
CA GLN A 283 17.07 -15.91 -13.49
C GLN A 283 15.93 -16.48 -12.64
N LEU A 284 15.71 -17.80 -12.74
CA LEU A 284 14.71 -18.51 -11.94
C LEU A 284 14.81 -18.15 -10.46
N GLN A 285 16.03 -18.01 -9.94
CA GLN A 285 16.31 -17.54 -8.60
C GLN A 285 17.19 -16.30 -8.67
N THR A 286 16.58 -15.11 -8.69
CA THR A 286 17.30 -13.84 -8.74
C THR A 286 17.68 -13.39 -7.33
N PRO A 287 18.96 -13.06 -7.03
CA PRO A 287 19.37 -12.67 -5.68
C PRO A 287 18.70 -11.39 -5.16
N TYR A 288 18.26 -11.37 -3.91
CA TYR A 288 17.66 -10.19 -3.28
C TYR A 288 18.52 -8.91 -3.38
N PRO A 289 19.84 -8.93 -3.12
CA PRO A 289 20.68 -7.73 -3.27
C PRO A 289 20.69 -7.17 -4.71
N PHE A 290 20.63 -8.04 -5.72
CA PHE A 290 20.58 -7.62 -7.12
C PHE A 290 19.29 -6.85 -7.42
N VAL A 291 18.16 -7.29 -6.85
CA VAL A 291 16.87 -6.62 -7.03
C VAL A 291 16.83 -5.31 -6.27
N ARG A 292 17.29 -5.32 -5.00
CA ARG A 292 17.45 -4.11 -4.17
C ARG A 292 18.24 -3.04 -4.89
N ASP A 293 19.44 -3.35 -5.37
CA ASP A 293 20.35 -2.35 -5.94
C ASP A 293 19.76 -1.74 -7.23
N ARG A 294 19.03 -2.54 -8.02
CA ARG A 294 18.28 -2.03 -9.18
C ARG A 294 17.09 -1.19 -8.81
N TYR A 295 16.35 -1.57 -7.76
CA TYR A 295 15.24 -0.75 -7.27
C TYR A 295 15.75 0.60 -6.76
N MET A 296 16.85 0.64 -6.02
CA MET A 296 17.48 1.88 -5.58
C MET A 296 17.90 2.76 -6.77
N ALA A 297 18.47 2.16 -7.83
CA ALA A 297 18.80 2.86 -9.07
C ALA A 297 17.57 3.33 -9.85
N TYR A 298 16.47 2.57 -9.81
CA TYR A 298 15.18 3.00 -10.36
C TYR A 298 14.63 4.21 -9.60
N TRP A 299 14.61 4.15 -8.26
CA TRP A 299 14.12 5.24 -7.43
C TRP A 299 14.92 6.53 -7.65
N GLU A 300 16.25 6.46 -7.78
CA GLU A 300 17.10 7.60 -8.16
C GLU A 300 16.61 8.28 -9.46
N LYS A 301 16.31 7.48 -10.48
CA LYS A 301 15.83 8.00 -11.77
C LYS A 301 14.40 8.51 -11.70
N THR A 302 13.58 7.98 -10.82
CA THR A 302 12.17 8.36 -10.66
C THR A 302 12.01 9.69 -9.93
N ASN A 303 12.86 9.98 -8.94
CA ASN A 303 12.79 11.21 -8.15
C ASN A 303 12.97 12.48 -9.00
N SER A 304 13.57 12.36 -10.19
CA SER A 304 13.73 13.48 -11.14
C SER A 304 12.58 13.65 -12.13
N ARG A 305 11.59 12.73 -12.16
CA ARG A 305 10.50 12.72 -13.16
C ARG A 305 9.22 13.40 -12.68
N THR A 306 9.07 13.60 -11.38
CA THR A 306 7.89 14.23 -10.79
C THR A 306 8.28 15.06 -9.58
N SER A 307 7.50 16.11 -9.31
CA SER A 307 7.60 16.91 -8.09
C SER A 307 6.73 16.36 -6.96
N LEU A 308 5.96 15.30 -7.20
CA LEU A 308 5.14 14.67 -6.16
C LEU A 308 6.04 13.91 -5.17
N PRO A 309 5.73 13.97 -3.86
CA PRO A 309 6.35 13.12 -2.86
C PRO A 309 6.31 11.64 -3.24
N TYR A 310 7.44 10.95 -3.14
CA TYR A 310 7.55 9.51 -3.37
C TYR A 310 7.81 8.76 -2.07
N PHE A 311 6.94 7.80 -1.75
CA PHE A 311 7.10 6.92 -0.60
C PHE A 311 7.79 5.63 -1.08
N PRO A 312 9.10 5.45 -0.85
CA PRO A 312 9.82 4.27 -1.31
C PRO A 312 9.36 3.02 -0.58
N ASN A 313 9.45 1.90 -1.28
CA ASN A 313 9.07 0.59 -0.80
C ASN A 313 10.31 -0.27 -0.51
N VAL A 314 10.22 -1.13 0.50
CA VAL A 314 11.13 -2.28 0.67
C VAL A 314 10.32 -3.56 0.62
N THR A 315 10.62 -4.43 -0.33
CA THR A 315 9.94 -5.73 -0.44
C THR A 315 10.56 -6.80 0.47
N MET A 316 9.74 -7.74 0.91
CA MET A 316 10.13 -8.94 1.64
C MET A 316 10.52 -10.10 0.74
N GLY A 317 10.02 -10.16 -0.49
CA GLY A 317 10.30 -11.29 -1.36
C GLY A 317 9.42 -11.31 -2.58
N TRP A 318 9.58 -12.37 -3.37
CA TRP A 318 8.68 -12.68 -4.47
C TRP A 318 8.86 -14.13 -4.85
N ASP A 319 7.89 -14.95 -4.48
CA ASP A 319 7.73 -16.33 -4.92
C ASP A 319 6.23 -16.69 -4.86
N PRO A 320 5.50 -16.51 -5.98
CA PRO A 320 4.09 -16.85 -6.08
C PRO A 320 3.82 -18.34 -6.34
N SER A 321 4.82 -19.22 -6.20
CA SER A 321 4.66 -20.65 -6.44
C SER A 321 3.58 -21.36 -5.61
N PRO A 322 3.21 -20.94 -4.37
CA PRO A 322 2.05 -21.49 -3.67
C PRO A 322 0.74 -21.36 -4.46
N ARG A 323 0.61 -20.37 -5.35
CA ARG A 323 -0.55 -20.17 -6.23
C ARG A 323 -0.52 -21.05 -7.48
N THR A 324 0.41 -21.98 -7.63
CA THR A 324 0.52 -22.84 -8.82
C THR A 324 0.22 -24.30 -8.53
N VAL A 325 -0.43 -25.00 -9.47
CA VAL A 325 -0.64 -26.45 -9.39
C VAL A 325 0.71 -27.18 -9.58
N ASP A 326 0.97 -28.21 -8.77
CA ASP A 326 2.18 -29.04 -8.83
C ASP A 326 2.01 -30.26 -9.73
N ASP A 327 1.80 -30.02 -11.03
CA ASP A 327 1.64 -31.06 -12.05
C ASP A 327 2.64 -30.94 -13.21
N GLY A 328 3.75 -30.20 -13.01
CA GLY A 328 4.80 -30.07 -14.00
C GLY A 328 5.87 -29.05 -13.66
N GLU A 329 6.73 -28.78 -14.66
CA GLU A 329 7.86 -27.85 -14.58
C GLU A 329 7.40 -26.44 -14.17
N TYR A 330 8.11 -25.87 -13.19
CA TYR A 330 8.02 -24.48 -12.78
C TYR A 330 9.09 -23.62 -13.47
N GLY A 331 8.69 -22.42 -13.90
CA GLY A 331 9.53 -21.50 -14.64
C GLY A 331 8.81 -20.17 -14.85
N ASN A 332 9.36 -19.30 -15.71
CA ASN A 332 8.78 -17.99 -16.00
C ASN A 332 7.78 -18.05 -17.17
N PHE A 333 6.57 -18.54 -16.90
CA PHE A 333 5.50 -18.74 -17.89
C PHE A 333 4.36 -17.70 -17.78
N GLY A 334 4.53 -16.69 -16.94
CA GLY A 334 3.50 -15.70 -16.62
C GLY A 334 2.85 -16.00 -15.27
N TYR A 335 2.39 -14.95 -14.59
CA TYR A 335 1.90 -15.05 -13.22
C TYR A 335 0.79 -16.11 -13.05
N PRO A 336 0.85 -17.02 -12.05
CA PRO A 336 1.83 -17.07 -10.94
C PRO A 336 3.08 -17.95 -11.20
N PHE A 337 3.34 -18.37 -12.44
CA PHE A 337 4.60 -19.00 -12.85
C PHE A 337 5.62 -17.93 -13.23
N THR A 338 6.35 -17.41 -12.24
CA THR A 338 7.37 -16.37 -12.46
C THR A 338 8.73 -16.79 -11.93
N ASN A 339 9.79 -16.12 -12.38
CA ASN A 339 11.06 -16.17 -11.66
C ASN A 339 10.88 -15.60 -10.23
N ILE A 340 11.70 -16.07 -9.29
CA ILE A 340 11.57 -15.72 -7.87
C ILE A 340 12.75 -14.87 -7.36
N ILE A 341 12.53 -14.16 -6.26
CA ILE A 341 13.59 -13.51 -5.48
C ILE A 341 14.09 -14.48 -4.42
N ARG A 342 15.41 -14.72 -4.41
CA ARG A 342 16.06 -15.64 -3.47
C ARG A 342 17.05 -14.90 -2.57
N GLY A 343 17.21 -15.39 -1.35
CA GLY A 343 18.28 -14.96 -0.46
C GLY A 343 17.98 -13.63 0.24
N ASN A 344 16.70 -13.30 0.41
CA ASN A 344 16.34 -12.36 1.46
C ASN A 344 16.61 -13.04 2.81
N THR A 345 17.55 -12.48 3.57
CA THR A 345 17.83 -12.85 4.96
C THR A 345 17.53 -11.63 5.84
N PRO A 346 17.35 -11.79 7.16
CA PRO A 346 17.16 -10.65 8.05
C PRO A 346 18.24 -9.55 7.88
N ASP A 347 19.49 -9.92 7.65
CA ASP A 347 20.58 -8.96 7.40
C ASP A 347 20.47 -8.25 6.04
N GLN A 348 20.07 -8.95 4.98
CA GLN A 348 19.87 -8.33 3.67
C GLN A 348 18.67 -7.38 3.67
N PHE A 349 17.58 -7.78 4.34
CA PHE A 349 16.42 -6.93 4.56
C PHE A 349 16.79 -5.69 5.37
N LYS A 350 17.50 -5.86 6.50
CA LYS A 350 18.01 -4.76 7.33
C LYS A 350 18.89 -3.80 6.54
N THR A 351 19.71 -4.32 5.63
CA THR A 351 20.53 -3.51 4.73
C THR A 351 19.66 -2.69 3.78
N ALA A 352 18.62 -3.28 3.18
CA ALA A 352 17.67 -2.54 2.34
C ALA A 352 16.96 -1.43 3.13
N LEU A 353 16.46 -1.73 4.33
CA LEU A 353 15.83 -0.72 5.21
C LEU A 353 16.78 0.44 5.53
N ARG A 354 18.05 0.16 5.85
CA ARG A 354 19.05 1.20 6.13
C ARG A 354 19.30 2.09 4.91
N LEU A 355 19.52 1.49 3.75
CA LEU A 355 19.75 2.24 2.51
C LEU A 355 18.56 3.14 2.17
N THR A 356 17.34 2.62 2.30
CA THR A 356 16.11 3.40 2.06
C THR A 356 15.96 4.53 3.06
N ARG A 357 16.15 4.25 4.36
CA ARG A 357 16.10 5.25 5.44
C ARG A 357 17.13 6.36 5.22
N ASP A 358 18.38 6.00 4.97
CA ASP A 358 19.49 6.96 4.86
C ASP A 358 19.31 7.85 3.63
N ARG A 359 18.81 7.29 2.53
CA ARG A 359 18.44 8.05 1.34
C ARG A 359 17.29 9.03 1.61
N LEU A 360 16.19 8.56 2.21
CA LEU A 360 15.10 9.46 2.61
C LEU A 360 15.58 10.54 3.58
N ALA A 361 16.49 10.21 4.50
CA ALA A 361 17.04 11.17 5.45
C ALA A 361 17.84 12.29 4.77
N SER A 362 18.47 11.98 3.63
CA SER A 362 19.31 12.92 2.87
C SER A 362 18.53 13.93 2.04
N ASP A 363 17.24 13.68 1.79
CA ASP A 363 16.36 14.56 1.02
C ASP A 363 15.30 15.17 1.93
N SER A 364 15.57 16.38 2.44
CA SER A 364 14.63 17.10 3.33
C SER A 364 13.37 17.61 2.62
N THR A 365 13.28 17.47 1.28
CA THR A 365 12.08 17.86 0.52
C THR A 365 11.03 16.75 0.50
N GLN A 366 11.44 15.51 0.80
CA GLN A 366 10.57 14.35 0.85
C GLN A 366 10.05 14.12 2.27
N PRO A 367 8.79 13.65 2.42
CA PRO A 367 8.33 13.18 3.70
C PRO A 367 9.09 11.93 4.12
N ARG A 368 9.33 11.78 5.42
CA ARG A 368 10.02 10.62 6.00
C ARG A 368 9.06 9.43 6.12
N ILE A 369 8.46 9.00 5.01
CA ILE A 369 7.52 7.89 4.94
C ILE A 369 8.16 6.77 4.11
N ILE A 370 8.15 5.54 4.64
CA ILE A 370 8.59 4.33 3.96
C ILE A 370 7.46 3.30 3.96
N THR A 371 7.27 2.60 2.85
CA THR A 371 6.36 1.45 2.76
C THR A 371 7.14 0.13 2.76
N ILE A 372 6.52 -0.93 3.27
CA ILE A 372 7.06 -2.29 3.24
C ILE A 372 5.99 -3.22 2.66
N ASN A 373 6.35 -3.99 1.64
CA ASN A 373 5.53 -5.07 1.11
C ASN A 373 6.09 -6.41 1.61
N ALA A 374 5.37 -7.21 2.37
CA ALA A 374 4.11 -6.89 3.08
C ALA A 374 4.10 -7.51 4.48
N TRP A 375 3.05 -7.28 5.25
CA TRP A 375 2.86 -7.91 6.55
C TRP A 375 2.73 -9.42 6.37
N ASN A 376 1.87 -9.87 5.46
CA ASN A 376 1.39 -11.27 5.40
C ASN A 376 1.14 -11.83 4.00
N GLU A 377 1.77 -11.36 2.91
CA GLU A 377 1.59 -12.01 1.59
C GLU A 377 2.35 -13.35 1.49
N TRP A 378 1.92 -14.34 2.26
CA TRP A 378 2.53 -15.67 2.35
C TRP A 378 2.57 -16.41 1.02
N THR A 379 1.50 -16.34 0.22
CA THR A 379 1.41 -17.01 -1.08
C THR A 379 2.27 -16.39 -2.17
N GLU A 380 2.86 -15.22 -1.92
CA GLU A 380 3.91 -14.61 -2.74
C GLU A 380 5.26 -14.59 -2.02
N SER A 381 5.36 -15.25 -0.86
CA SER A 381 6.54 -15.25 0.01
C SER A 381 7.07 -13.83 0.32
N SER A 382 6.15 -12.87 0.40
CA SER A 382 6.42 -11.45 0.71
C SER A 382 5.77 -11.07 2.05
N TYR A 383 6.29 -11.62 3.13
CA TYR A 383 5.71 -11.48 4.47
C TYR A 383 6.73 -11.04 5.52
N LEU A 384 6.30 -10.23 6.48
CA LEU A 384 7.01 -9.87 7.71
C LEU A 384 6.57 -10.71 8.90
N GLU A 385 5.36 -11.27 8.83
CA GLU A 385 4.78 -12.09 9.87
C GLU A 385 5.76 -13.21 10.26
N PRO A 386 5.97 -13.46 11.57
CA PRO A 386 6.99 -14.40 12.00
C PRO A 386 6.81 -15.81 11.41
N ASP A 387 7.91 -16.42 10.98
CA ASP A 387 7.96 -17.79 10.46
C ASP A 387 8.80 -18.71 11.36
N LEU A 388 8.71 -20.02 11.17
CA LEU A 388 9.50 -20.99 11.94
C LEU A 388 11.02 -20.90 11.71
N LYS A 389 11.46 -20.31 10.59
CA LYS A 389 12.88 -20.30 10.19
C LYS A 389 13.64 -19.13 10.80
N ASN A 390 13.04 -17.96 10.80
CA ASN A 390 13.63 -16.68 11.17
C ASN A 390 12.98 -16.11 12.45
N GLY A 391 11.87 -16.69 12.93
CA GLY A 391 11.12 -16.14 14.05
C GLY A 391 10.73 -14.69 13.79
N ASN A 392 11.05 -13.80 14.72
CA ASN A 392 10.78 -12.36 14.61
C ASN A 392 12.00 -11.53 14.10
N GLN A 393 13.03 -12.15 13.53
CA GLN A 393 14.26 -11.45 13.14
C GLN A 393 14.03 -10.31 12.12
N TYR A 394 13.06 -10.45 11.20
CA TYR A 394 12.71 -9.36 10.28
C TYR A 394 12.08 -8.16 11.00
N LEU A 395 11.21 -8.41 11.98
CA LEU A 395 10.64 -7.36 12.82
C LEU A 395 11.74 -6.68 13.67
N GLN A 396 12.69 -7.47 14.22
CA GLN A 396 13.85 -6.92 14.94
C GLN A 396 14.69 -6.01 14.05
N ALA A 397 14.89 -6.36 12.77
CA ALA A 397 15.58 -5.51 11.82
C ALA A 397 14.88 -4.14 11.64
N ILE A 398 13.55 -4.09 11.54
CA ILE A 398 12.79 -2.83 11.48
C ILE A 398 13.02 -2.02 12.76
N ARG A 399 12.84 -2.64 13.93
CA ARG A 399 13.02 -1.98 15.23
C ARG A 399 14.40 -1.36 15.35
N GLU A 400 15.44 -2.06 14.91
CA GLU A 400 16.82 -1.59 14.96
C GLU A 400 17.12 -0.43 14.00
N VAL A 401 16.52 -0.41 12.81
CA VAL A 401 16.73 0.63 11.81
C VAL A 401 15.95 1.90 12.14
N PHE A 402 14.73 1.75 12.66
CA PHE A 402 13.82 2.85 12.98
C PHE A 402 13.64 3.03 14.49
N LYS A 403 14.74 2.89 15.26
CA LYS A 403 14.73 3.11 16.71
C LYS A 403 14.14 4.48 17.04
N ARG A 404 13.11 4.48 17.89
CA ARG A 404 12.55 5.70 18.47
C ARG A 404 13.48 6.19 19.58
N PRO A 405 13.71 7.50 19.74
CA PRO A 405 14.40 8.03 20.91
C PRO A 405 13.67 7.56 22.18
N GLU A 406 14.41 7.13 23.19
CA GLU A 406 13.81 6.83 24.49
C GLU A 406 13.11 8.11 25.00
N GLN A 407 11.81 8.01 25.32
CA GLN A 407 11.10 9.06 26.03
C GLN A 407 11.77 9.20 27.39
N ARG A 408 12.54 10.28 27.58
CA ARG A 408 13.15 10.63 28.87
C ARG A 408 12.12 11.23 29.81
#